data_AF-A0A1R1YED5-F1
#
_entry.id   AF-A0A1R1YED5-F1
#
_cell.length_a   1.000
_cell.length_b   1.000
_cell.length_c   1.000
_cell.angle_alpha   90.00
_cell.angle_beta   90.00
_cell.angle_gamma   90.00
#
_symmetry.space_group_name_H-M   'P 1'
#
loop_
_entity.id
_entity.type
_entity.pdbx_description
1 polymer ?
#
loop_
_entity_poly.entity_id
_entity_poly.type
_entity_poly.pdbx_seq_one_letter_code
_entity_poly.pdbx_strand_id
1 'polypeptide(L)'
;MNYGLALAVMTAAIVHVLLNNFPEFSRLFTSKDTIQNEDVHSKLMRKYKKVPNWWYIVLFTTTLAIALIVCESKEINLPWWGVLMAVSIAAILVFPYGIVAAITNVSLGVNVISEFIAGLIFPGMPLANVAFKTYGCTTLRQALWLTSDLKLGHYMKVPPRDMFIAQASGTFISGIVNLITTRYLIRTVPNICQKSAFPWTCPITNVFYSASIIWGLIGPVKMFGPDSIYNILLYGFLVGAVLPFIPWLLAKKYDKSLMLRHIHIPIFLMACSVLPPASAVVFPTWFIVAFIFNFVIYQRHHWWWLRYNYILSAALMTGTALCGVFIFYAFQLNHTTIKWWGTAKNFHCPLASKPLIPPIPRLN
;
A
#
# COMPACT_ATOMS: atom_id res chain seq x y z
N MET A 1 10.16 16.19 -1.40
CA MET A 1 8.88 16.22 -0.65
C MET A 1 8.31 14.82 -0.40
N ASN A 2 7.86 14.07 -1.40
CA ASN A 2 7.23 12.74 -1.20
C ASN A 2 8.07 11.78 -0.38
N TYR A 3 9.37 11.67 -0.63
CA TYR A 3 10.24 10.83 0.19
C TYR A 3 10.28 11.29 1.64
N GLY A 4 10.43 12.59 1.92
CA GLY A 4 10.40 13.11 3.29
C GLY A 4 9.09 12.82 4.03
N LEU A 5 7.94 12.95 3.35
CA LEU A 5 6.64 12.58 3.90
C LEU A 5 6.52 11.06 4.12
N ALA A 6 7.01 10.24 3.20
CA ALA A 6 7.01 8.79 3.36
C ALA A 6 7.87 8.34 4.54
N LEU A 7 9.03 8.97 4.76
CA LEU A 7 9.87 8.74 5.94
C LEU A 7 9.15 9.17 7.22
N ALA A 8 8.41 10.27 7.19
CA ALA A 8 7.63 10.76 8.33
C ALA A 8 6.42 9.89 8.67
N VAL A 9 5.68 9.39 7.67
CA VAL A 9 4.55 8.44 7.86
C VAL A 9 5.01 7.21 8.64
N MET A 10 6.23 6.78 8.38
CA MET A 10 6.84 5.58 8.94
C MET A 10 6.93 5.61 10.46
N THR A 11 7.66 6.60 10.99
CA THR A 11 7.84 6.80 12.43
C THR A 11 6.55 7.28 13.06
N ALA A 12 5.75 8.09 12.35
CA ALA A 12 4.45 8.52 12.83
C ALA A 12 3.51 7.34 13.10
N ALA A 13 3.45 6.36 12.20
CA ALA A 13 2.58 5.19 12.35
C ALA A 13 2.95 4.37 13.60
N ILE A 14 4.24 4.08 13.78
CA ILE A 14 4.74 3.33 14.93
C ILE A 14 4.44 4.08 16.22
N VAL A 15 4.84 5.36 16.30
CA VAL A 15 4.63 6.18 17.51
C VAL A 15 3.15 6.36 17.80
N HIS A 16 2.31 6.59 16.80
CA HIS A 16 0.86 6.75 16.99
C HIS A 16 0.22 5.49 17.58
N VAL A 17 0.58 4.30 17.08
CA VAL A 17 0.08 3.03 17.64
C VAL A 17 0.59 2.81 19.06
N LEU A 18 1.87 3.10 19.33
CA LEU A 18 2.46 2.99 20.67
C LEU A 18 1.88 3.99 21.67
N LEU A 19 1.41 5.16 21.24
CA LEU A 19 0.82 6.15 22.15
C LEU A 19 -0.66 5.89 22.44
N ASN A 20 -1.43 5.49 21.42
CA ASN A 20 -2.89 5.41 21.52
C ASN A 20 -3.42 3.99 21.79
N ASN A 21 -2.73 2.95 21.31
CA ASN A 21 -3.22 1.57 21.34
C ASN A 21 -2.34 0.64 22.20
N PHE A 22 -1.30 1.16 22.87
CA PHE A 22 -0.44 0.37 23.74
C PHE A 22 -1.16 -0.34 24.90
N PRO A 23 -2.21 0.22 25.53
CA PRO A 23 -2.99 -0.52 26.51
C PRO A 23 -3.70 -1.76 25.94
N GLU A 24 -4.21 -1.67 24.71
CA GLU A 24 -4.80 -2.81 23.99
C GLU A 24 -3.74 -3.84 23.61
N PHE A 25 -2.57 -3.37 23.18
CA PHE A 25 -1.40 -4.21 22.90
C PHE A 25 -0.99 -5.04 24.13
N SER A 26 -0.81 -4.40 25.30
CA SER A 26 -0.41 -5.09 26.53
C SER A 26 -1.46 -6.11 26.98
N ARG A 27 -2.75 -5.82 26.79
CA ARG A 27 -3.84 -6.76 27.08
C ARG A 27 -3.83 -8.00 26.19
N LEU A 28 -3.41 -7.89 24.92
CA LEU A 28 -3.28 -9.04 24.02
C LEU A 28 -2.21 -10.04 24.47
N PHE A 29 -1.11 -9.57 25.07
CA PHE A 29 -0.05 -10.44 25.62
C PHE A 29 -0.35 -10.94 27.04
N THR A 30 -1.17 -10.20 27.79
CA THR A 30 -1.46 -10.51 29.21
C THR A 30 -2.73 -11.34 29.39
N SER A 31 -3.71 -11.22 28.50
CA SER A 31 -5.01 -11.87 28.69
C SER A 31 -4.98 -13.34 28.29
N LYS A 32 -5.08 -14.22 29.30
CA LYS A 32 -5.63 -15.59 29.15
C LYS A 32 -7.16 -15.59 28.89
N ASP A 33 -7.79 -14.40 28.91
CA ASP A 33 -9.24 -14.19 28.85
C ASP A 33 -9.86 -14.17 27.44
N THR A 34 -9.14 -14.59 26.40
CA THR A 34 -9.67 -14.59 25.02
C THR A 34 -10.90 -15.48 24.82
N ILE A 35 -11.29 -16.26 25.85
CA ILE A 35 -12.43 -17.18 25.84
C ILE A 35 -13.70 -16.54 26.47
N GLN A 36 -13.59 -15.47 27.26
CA GLN A 36 -14.72 -15.01 28.08
C GLN A 36 -15.74 -14.12 27.35
N ASN A 37 -15.38 -13.50 26.22
CA ASN A 37 -16.28 -12.68 25.39
C ASN A 37 -16.36 -13.20 23.95
N GLU A 38 -16.80 -14.45 23.76
CA GLU A 38 -17.07 -14.96 22.42
C GLU A 38 -18.29 -14.27 21.80
N ASP A 39 -18.02 -13.52 20.72
CA ASP A 39 -19.00 -13.03 19.75
C ASP A 39 -19.94 -14.18 19.28
N VAL A 40 -21.20 -13.86 19.04
CA VAL A 40 -22.20 -14.73 18.40
C VAL A 40 -21.65 -15.37 17.11
N HIS A 41 -20.88 -14.63 16.32
CA HIS A 41 -20.21 -15.17 15.14
C HIS A 41 -19.23 -16.28 15.48
N SER A 42 -18.42 -16.12 16.52
CA SER A 42 -17.45 -17.13 16.96
C SER A 42 -18.17 -18.40 17.43
N LYS A 43 -19.30 -18.25 18.15
CA LYS A 43 -20.13 -19.37 18.59
C LYS A 43 -20.69 -20.16 17.40
N LEU A 44 -21.23 -19.46 16.39
CA LEU A 44 -21.74 -20.08 15.16
C LEU A 44 -20.64 -20.79 14.35
N MET A 45 -19.43 -20.24 14.36
CA MET A 45 -18.29 -20.79 13.63
C MET A 45 -17.69 -22.06 14.26
N ARG A 46 -18.01 -22.39 15.52
CA ARG A 46 -17.53 -23.62 16.19
C ARG A 46 -17.92 -24.92 15.45
N LYS A 47 -19.00 -24.89 14.65
CA LYS A 47 -19.42 -26.04 13.83
C LYS A 47 -18.39 -26.40 12.75
N TYR A 48 -17.60 -25.43 12.29
CA TYR A 48 -16.64 -25.64 11.21
C TYR A 48 -15.27 -26.08 11.75
N LYS A 49 -14.66 -27.04 11.06
CA LYS A 49 -13.31 -27.49 11.38
C LYS A 49 -12.31 -26.37 11.09
N LYS A 50 -11.46 -26.06 12.08
CA LYS A 50 -10.34 -25.14 11.90
C LYS A 50 -9.37 -25.66 10.83
N VAL A 51 -8.66 -24.74 10.18
CA VAL A 51 -7.56 -25.08 9.29
C VAL A 51 -6.41 -25.63 10.13
N PRO A 52 -5.87 -26.82 9.81
CA PRO A 52 -4.70 -27.33 10.51
C PRO A 52 -3.50 -26.38 10.33
N ASN A 53 -2.77 -26.08 11.41
CA ASN A 53 -1.61 -25.19 11.33
C ASN A 53 -0.55 -25.65 10.33
N TRP A 54 -0.42 -26.97 10.10
CA TRP A 54 0.53 -27.50 9.13
C TRP A 54 0.27 -27.06 7.69
N TRP A 55 -0.96 -26.70 7.30
CA TRP A 55 -1.25 -26.16 5.96
C TRP A 55 -0.52 -24.83 5.74
N TYR A 56 -0.57 -23.95 6.74
CA TYR A 56 0.15 -22.67 6.71
C TYR A 56 1.66 -22.87 6.75
N ILE A 57 2.15 -23.82 7.56
CA ILE A 57 3.59 -24.11 7.64
C ILE A 57 4.12 -24.64 6.31
N VAL A 58 3.42 -25.59 5.67
CA VAL A 58 3.80 -26.13 4.35
C VAL A 58 3.77 -25.04 3.30
N LEU A 59 2.72 -24.21 3.25
CA LEU A 59 2.63 -23.10 2.29
C LEU A 59 3.77 -22.08 2.51
N PHE A 60 4.04 -21.70 3.75
CA PHE A 60 5.09 -20.76 4.09
C PHE A 60 6.48 -21.31 3.74
N THR A 61 6.79 -22.55 4.15
CA THR A 61 8.10 -23.16 3.92
C THR A 61 8.37 -23.40 2.43
N THR A 62 7.38 -23.87 1.67
CA THR A 62 7.52 -24.06 0.21
C THR A 62 7.72 -22.75 -0.53
N THR A 63 6.91 -21.72 -0.25
CA THR A 63 7.05 -20.41 -0.90
C THR A 63 8.33 -19.69 -0.48
N LEU A 64 8.76 -19.83 0.77
CA LEU A 64 10.03 -19.31 1.24
C LEU A 64 11.22 -20.00 0.57
N ALA A 65 11.20 -21.33 0.44
CA ALA A 65 12.27 -22.07 -0.25
C ALA A 65 12.41 -21.62 -1.71
N ILE A 66 11.29 -21.45 -2.42
CA ILE A 66 11.28 -20.92 -3.79
C ILE A 66 11.85 -19.50 -3.82
N ALA A 67 11.46 -18.63 -2.88
CA ALA A 67 11.97 -17.27 -2.79
C ALA A 67 13.49 -17.23 -2.57
N LEU A 68 14.03 -18.08 -1.71
CA LEU A 68 15.47 -18.19 -1.46
C LEU A 68 16.23 -18.58 -2.73
N ILE A 69 15.78 -19.64 -3.42
CA ILE A 69 16.41 -20.12 -4.66
C ILE A 69 16.41 -19.03 -5.74
N VAL A 70 15.29 -18.32 -5.91
CA VAL A 70 15.17 -17.27 -6.93
C VAL A 70 16.04 -16.06 -6.59
N CYS A 71 16.08 -15.64 -5.32
CA CYS A 71 16.84 -14.46 -4.89
C CYS A 71 18.36 -14.67 -4.94
N GLU A 72 18.82 -15.89 -4.67
CA GLU A 72 20.24 -16.26 -4.73
C GLU A 72 20.74 -16.46 -6.18
N SER A 73 19.85 -16.37 -7.17
CA SER A 73 20.25 -16.40 -8.57
C SER A 73 21.21 -15.25 -8.93
N LYS A 74 22.14 -15.52 -9.85
CA LYS A 74 23.19 -14.58 -10.31
C LYS A 74 22.64 -13.27 -10.87
N GLU A 75 21.37 -13.23 -11.27
CA GLU A 75 20.73 -12.03 -11.79
C GLU A 75 20.31 -11.07 -10.67
N ILE A 76 19.82 -11.59 -9.53
CA ILE A 76 19.29 -10.76 -8.43
C ILE A 76 20.38 -10.47 -7.38
N ASN A 77 21.27 -11.43 -7.12
CA ASN A 77 22.36 -11.33 -6.13
C ASN A 77 21.91 -10.88 -4.73
N LEU A 78 20.74 -11.31 -4.27
CA LEU A 78 20.28 -11.07 -2.90
C LEU A 78 20.63 -12.30 -2.05
N PRO A 79 21.44 -12.17 -0.98
CA PRO A 79 21.80 -13.32 -0.16
C PRO A 79 20.58 -13.87 0.59
N TRP A 80 20.61 -15.17 0.89
CA TRP A 80 19.51 -15.90 1.56
C TRP A 80 19.01 -15.22 2.85
N TRP A 81 19.93 -14.68 3.66
CA TRP A 81 19.58 -13.98 4.90
C TRP A 81 18.84 -12.66 4.65
N GLY A 82 19.05 -12.02 3.49
CA GLY A 82 18.35 -10.81 3.08
C GLY A 82 16.85 -11.06 2.88
N VAL A 83 16.48 -12.21 2.31
CA VAL A 83 15.07 -12.63 2.17
C VAL A 83 14.44 -12.86 3.55
N LEU A 84 15.14 -13.58 4.45
CA LEU A 84 14.65 -13.82 5.81
C LEU A 84 14.47 -12.51 6.59
N MET A 85 15.38 -11.56 6.43
CA MET A 85 15.28 -10.24 7.04
C MET A 85 14.07 -9.46 6.50
N ALA A 86 13.82 -9.48 5.18
CA ALA A 86 12.65 -8.84 4.59
C ALA A 86 11.33 -9.39 5.15
N VAL A 87 11.22 -10.72 5.24
CA VAL A 87 10.04 -11.41 5.81
C VAL A 87 9.89 -11.11 7.30
N SER A 88 10.99 -11.04 8.05
CA SER A 88 10.98 -10.72 9.48
C SER A 88 10.51 -9.29 9.75
N ILE A 89 10.99 -8.32 8.97
CA ILE A 89 10.54 -6.92 9.05
C ILE A 89 9.05 -6.84 8.70
N ALA A 90 8.61 -7.53 7.65
CA ALA A 90 7.20 -7.59 7.30
C ALA A 90 6.37 -8.14 8.48
N ALA A 91 6.78 -9.25 9.09
CA ALA A 91 6.08 -9.86 10.23
C ALA A 91 5.95 -8.91 11.43
N ILE A 92 7.00 -8.15 11.75
CA ILE A 92 6.95 -7.13 12.82
C ILE A 92 6.00 -6.00 12.46
N LEU A 93 6.04 -5.51 11.21
CA LEU A 93 5.23 -4.39 10.75
C LEU A 93 3.76 -4.75 10.50
N VAL A 94 3.41 -6.03 10.25
CA VAL A 94 2.02 -6.49 10.06
C VAL A 94 1.15 -6.03 11.21
N PHE A 95 1.65 -6.13 12.44
CA PHE A 95 0.85 -5.82 13.62
C PHE A 95 0.46 -4.33 13.74
N PRO A 96 1.41 -3.37 13.85
CA PRO A 96 1.05 -1.95 13.97
C PRO A 96 0.31 -1.43 12.73
N TYR A 97 0.73 -1.85 11.53
CA TYR A 97 0.06 -1.43 10.30
C TYR A 97 -1.33 -2.04 10.18
N GLY A 98 -1.52 -3.26 10.68
CA GLY A 98 -2.80 -3.95 10.72
C GLY A 98 -3.80 -3.27 11.66
N ILE A 99 -3.37 -2.76 12.82
CA ILE A 99 -4.22 -1.97 13.71
C ILE A 99 -4.68 -0.68 13.01
N VAL A 100 -3.74 0.06 12.41
CA VAL A 100 -4.08 1.29 11.68
C VAL A 100 -5.06 0.97 10.56
N ALA A 101 -4.78 -0.06 9.75
CA ALA A 101 -5.67 -0.49 8.67
C ALA A 101 -7.04 -0.93 9.18
N ALA A 102 -7.11 -1.62 10.32
CA ALA A 102 -8.37 -2.09 10.90
C ALA A 102 -9.26 -0.96 11.42
N ILE A 103 -8.66 0.09 12.00
CA ILE A 103 -9.41 1.25 12.52
C ILE A 103 -9.82 2.20 11.40
N THR A 104 -8.92 2.41 10.44
CA THR A 104 -9.02 3.53 9.50
C THR A 104 -9.40 3.10 8.09
N ASN A 105 -9.37 1.79 7.83
CA ASN A 105 -9.55 1.19 6.50
C ASN A 105 -8.51 1.69 5.46
N VAL A 106 -7.36 2.18 5.91
CA VAL A 106 -6.29 2.71 5.07
C VAL A 106 -5.03 1.84 5.21
N SER A 107 -4.50 1.37 4.08
CA SER A 107 -3.22 0.67 4.04
C SER A 107 -2.06 1.64 3.87
N LEU A 108 -1.21 1.74 4.88
CA LEU A 108 0.00 2.55 4.83
C LEU A 108 1.04 1.94 3.88
N GLY A 109 1.78 2.79 3.15
CA GLY A 109 2.85 2.36 2.24
C GLY A 109 4.16 2.09 2.98
N VAL A 110 4.68 0.85 2.92
CA VAL A 110 5.98 0.44 3.49
C VAL A 110 7.13 0.39 2.48
N ASN A 111 6.87 0.79 1.24
CA ASN A 111 7.81 0.71 0.13
C ASN A 111 9.15 1.37 0.44
N VAL A 112 9.11 2.60 0.96
CA VAL A 112 10.31 3.41 1.22
C VAL A 112 11.13 2.86 2.38
N ILE A 113 10.52 2.23 3.39
CA ILE A 113 11.23 1.61 4.52
C ILE A 113 12.15 0.50 4.02
N SER A 114 11.55 -0.40 3.24
CA SER A 114 12.24 -1.60 2.78
C SER A 114 13.36 -1.22 1.84
N GLU A 115 13.12 -0.23 0.96
CA GLU A 115 14.13 0.35 0.08
C GLU A 115 15.24 1.08 0.83
N PHE A 116 14.92 1.80 1.91
CA PHE A 116 15.90 2.49 2.75
C PHE A 116 16.82 1.50 3.46
N ILE A 117 16.25 0.49 4.11
CA ILE A 117 17.01 -0.54 4.84
C ILE A 117 17.87 -1.35 3.88
N ALA A 118 17.30 -1.84 2.77
CA ALA A 118 18.08 -2.59 1.79
C ALA A 118 19.13 -1.74 1.09
N GLY A 119 18.87 -0.47 0.81
CA GLY A 119 19.86 0.44 0.26
C GLY A 119 21.07 0.69 1.18
N LEU A 120 20.86 0.67 2.51
CA LEU A 120 21.95 0.76 3.49
C LEU A 120 22.81 -0.51 3.54
N ILE A 121 22.17 -1.66 3.37
CA ILE A 121 22.81 -2.98 3.57
C ILE A 121 23.44 -3.51 2.27
N PHE A 122 22.79 -3.24 1.14
CA PHE A 122 23.17 -3.70 -0.19
C PHE A 122 23.43 -2.52 -1.14
N PRO A 123 24.40 -1.64 -0.82
CA PRO A 123 24.67 -0.46 -1.65
C PRO A 123 25.17 -0.88 -3.04
N GLY A 124 24.64 -0.24 -4.09
CA GLY A 124 25.05 -0.50 -5.47
C GLY A 124 24.36 -1.68 -6.13
N MET A 125 23.48 -2.40 -5.43
CA MET A 125 22.75 -3.57 -5.97
C MET A 125 21.25 -3.26 -6.13
N PRO A 126 20.82 -2.63 -7.25
CA PRO A 126 19.44 -2.21 -7.44
C PRO A 126 18.44 -3.36 -7.53
N LEU A 127 18.84 -4.50 -8.12
CA LEU A 127 17.98 -5.68 -8.23
C LEU A 127 17.75 -6.36 -6.87
N ALA A 128 18.80 -6.47 -6.05
CA ALA A 128 18.68 -6.96 -4.68
C ALA A 128 17.76 -6.05 -3.84
N ASN A 129 17.88 -4.73 -3.97
CA ASN A 129 17.00 -3.77 -3.30
C ASN A 129 15.53 -3.92 -3.72
N VAL A 130 15.28 -4.08 -5.01
CA VAL A 130 13.93 -4.31 -5.55
C VAL A 130 13.35 -5.62 -5.04
N ALA A 131 14.12 -6.70 -5.03
CA ALA A 131 13.68 -7.99 -4.50
C ALA A 131 13.34 -7.88 -3.00
N PHE A 132 14.23 -7.28 -2.21
CA PHE A 132 14.02 -7.06 -0.77
C PHE A 132 12.74 -6.26 -0.50
N LYS A 133 12.55 -5.14 -1.20
CA LYS A 133 11.32 -4.35 -1.14
C LYS A 133 10.09 -5.17 -1.47
N THR A 134 10.15 -5.95 -2.56
CA THR A 134 9.02 -6.75 -3.02
C THR A 134 8.61 -7.76 -1.94
N TYR A 135 9.57 -8.51 -1.39
CA TYR A 135 9.26 -9.45 -0.30
C TYR A 135 8.79 -8.75 0.98
N GLY A 136 9.41 -7.65 1.40
CA GLY A 136 9.00 -6.92 2.60
C GLY A 136 7.60 -6.32 2.49
N CYS A 137 7.30 -5.68 1.36
CA CYS A 137 6.05 -4.92 1.18
C CYS A 137 4.88 -5.81 0.75
N THR A 138 5.11 -6.74 -0.18
CA THR A 138 4.05 -7.62 -0.68
C THR A 138 3.64 -8.63 0.38
N THR A 139 4.58 -9.17 1.16
CA THR A 139 4.24 -10.08 2.27
C THR A 139 3.39 -9.39 3.32
N LEU A 140 3.75 -8.17 3.71
CA LEU A 140 2.94 -7.35 4.63
C LEU A 140 1.51 -7.16 4.09
N ARG A 141 1.39 -6.70 2.85
CA ARG A 141 0.09 -6.42 2.22
C ARG A 141 -0.76 -7.68 2.08
N GLN A 142 -0.15 -8.78 1.68
CA GLN A 142 -0.83 -10.06 1.54
C GLN A 142 -1.33 -10.58 2.90
N ALA A 143 -0.55 -10.41 3.96
CA ALA A 143 -0.97 -10.77 5.32
C ALA A 143 -2.19 -9.95 5.78
N LEU A 144 -2.22 -8.65 5.48
CA LEU A 144 -3.38 -7.79 5.79
C LEU A 144 -4.62 -8.18 4.99
N TRP A 145 -4.48 -8.43 3.67
CA TRP A 145 -5.59 -8.89 2.83
C TRP A 145 -6.11 -10.25 3.27
N LEU A 146 -5.22 -11.21 3.54
CA LEU A 146 -5.57 -12.52 4.07
C LEU A 146 -6.38 -12.39 5.37
N THR A 147 -5.95 -11.53 6.28
CA THR A 147 -6.63 -11.29 7.56
C THR A 147 -8.01 -10.65 7.34
N SER A 148 -8.11 -9.67 6.45
CA SER A 148 -9.37 -9.02 6.07
C SER A 148 -10.38 -10.02 5.51
N ASP A 149 -9.93 -10.88 4.60
CA ASP A 149 -10.77 -11.89 3.96
C ASP A 149 -11.19 -13.00 4.93
N LEU A 150 -10.29 -13.44 5.82
CA LEU A 150 -10.64 -14.39 6.89
C LEU A 150 -11.71 -13.81 7.83
N LYS A 151 -11.61 -12.52 8.15
CA LYS A 151 -12.61 -11.83 8.97
C LYS A 151 -13.95 -11.70 8.23
N LEU A 152 -13.93 -11.36 6.94
CA LEU A 152 -15.13 -11.36 6.10
C LEU A 152 -15.76 -12.74 6.03
N GLY A 153 -14.96 -13.79 5.81
CA GLY A 153 -15.41 -15.19 5.82
C GLY A 153 -16.06 -15.60 7.13
N HIS A 154 -15.49 -15.16 8.26
CA HIS A 154 -16.06 -15.36 9.59
C HIS A 154 -17.44 -14.71 9.73
N TYR A 155 -17.62 -13.48 9.22
CA TYR A 155 -18.93 -12.81 9.21
C TYR A 155 -19.94 -13.44 8.26
N MET A 156 -19.48 -13.97 7.13
CA MET A 156 -20.31 -14.64 6.12
C MET A 156 -20.58 -16.12 6.44
N LYS A 157 -19.97 -16.65 7.51
CA LYS A 157 -20.08 -18.06 7.95
C LYS A 157 -19.58 -19.05 6.91
N VAL A 158 -18.56 -18.66 6.16
CA VAL A 158 -17.87 -19.52 5.19
C VAL A 158 -16.91 -20.45 5.94
N PRO A 159 -16.87 -21.75 5.65
CA PRO A 159 -15.95 -22.68 6.30
C PRO A 159 -14.48 -22.23 6.14
N PRO A 160 -13.66 -22.22 7.22
CA PRO A 160 -12.29 -21.71 7.15
C PRO A 160 -11.37 -22.46 6.18
N ARG A 161 -11.60 -23.77 5.99
CA ARG A 161 -10.81 -24.60 5.06
C ARG A 161 -11.08 -24.24 3.60
N ASP A 162 -12.34 -24.01 3.25
CA ASP A 162 -12.72 -23.62 1.90
C ASP A 162 -12.18 -22.22 1.58
N MET A 163 -12.21 -21.31 2.57
CA MET A 163 -11.60 -19.99 2.44
C MET A 163 -10.09 -20.08 2.17
N PHE A 164 -9.35 -20.91 2.91
CA PHE A 164 -7.92 -21.11 2.67
C PHE A 164 -7.64 -21.64 1.26
N ILE A 165 -8.38 -22.65 0.82
CA ILE A 165 -8.21 -23.25 -0.53
C ILE A 165 -8.52 -22.23 -1.61
N ALA A 166 -9.61 -21.46 -1.47
CA ALA A 166 -10.00 -20.42 -2.43
C ALA A 166 -8.92 -19.32 -2.54
N GLN A 167 -8.37 -18.86 -1.42
CA GLN A 167 -7.33 -17.83 -1.40
C GLN A 167 -6.00 -18.35 -1.97
N ALA A 168 -5.58 -19.55 -1.59
CA ALA A 168 -4.33 -20.15 -2.06
C ALA A 168 -4.39 -20.41 -3.57
N SER A 169 -5.48 -21.04 -4.04
CA SER A 169 -5.68 -21.31 -5.47
C SER A 169 -5.82 -20.04 -6.29
N GLY A 170 -6.60 -19.05 -5.81
CA GLY A 170 -6.76 -17.76 -6.48
C GLY A 170 -5.44 -17.00 -6.62
N THR A 171 -4.61 -17.00 -5.56
CA THR A 171 -3.28 -16.36 -5.60
C THR A 171 -2.36 -17.08 -6.58
N PHE A 172 -2.37 -18.42 -6.59
CA PHE A 172 -1.55 -19.22 -7.51
C PHE A 172 -1.94 -18.98 -8.98
N ILE A 173 -3.24 -19.04 -9.29
CA ILE A 173 -3.76 -18.79 -10.65
C ILE A 173 -3.43 -17.35 -11.06
N SER A 174 -3.67 -16.37 -10.19
CA SER A 174 -3.35 -14.97 -10.47
C SER A 174 -1.86 -14.76 -10.76
N GLY A 175 -0.97 -15.41 -10.00
CA GLY A 175 0.48 -15.37 -10.23
C GLY A 175 0.87 -15.90 -11.61
N ILE A 176 0.33 -17.06 -11.99
CA ILE A 176 0.61 -17.67 -13.30
C ILE A 176 0.07 -16.80 -14.45
N VAL A 177 -1.20 -16.38 -14.37
CA VAL A 177 -1.82 -15.57 -15.42
C VAL A 177 -1.07 -14.25 -15.60
N ASN A 178 -0.74 -13.56 -14.50
CA ASN A 178 0.05 -12.32 -14.58
C ASN A 178 1.41 -12.55 -15.24
N LEU A 179 2.13 -13.62 -14.89
CA LEU A 179 3.43 -13.94 -15.49
C LEU A 179 3.31 -14.22 -17.00
N ILE A 180 2.33 -15.03 -17.40
CA ILE A 180 2.07 -15.35 -18.82
C ILE A 180 1.74 -14.09 -19.60
N THR A 181 0.81 -13.28 -19.09
CA THR A 181 0.40 -12.03 -19.74
C THR A 181 1.56 -11.04 -19.85
N THR A 182 2.37 -10.85 -18.81
CA THR A 182 3.55 -9.98 -18.86
C THR A 182 4.57 -10.49 -19.90
N ARG A 183 4.87 -11.79 -19.93
CA ARG A 183 5.79 -12.37 -20.92
C ARG A 183 5.27 -12.24 -22.35
N TYR A 184 3.97 -12.42 -22.55
CA TYR A 184 3.31 -12.24 -23.85
C TYR A 184 3.41 -10.79 -24.33
N LEU A 185 3.04 -9.83 -23.49
CA LEU A 185 3.06 -8.40 -23.85
C LEU A 185 4.47 -7.92 -24.21
N ILE A 186 5.49 -8.32 -23.45
CA ILE A 186 6.89 -7.96 -23.72
C ILE A 186 7.38 -8.51 -25.07
N ARG A 187 6.91 -9.69 -25.50
CA ARG A 187 7.33 -10.30 -26.76
C ARG A 187 6.56 -9.79 -27.99
N THR A 188 5.29 -9.46 -27.82
CA THR A 188 4.39 -9.13 -28.94
C THR A 188 4.37 -7.64 -29.25
N VAL A 189 4.48 -6.76 -28.25
CA VAL A 189 4.36 -5.30 -28.44
C VAL A 189 5.75 -4.68 -28.63
N PRO A 190 6.08 -4.15 -29.81
CA PRO A 190 7.35 -3.47 -30.02
C PRO A 190 7.39 -2.16 -29.22
N ASN A 191 8.56 -1.84 -28.64
CA ASN A 191 8.79 -0.60 -27.87
C ASN A 191 7.84 -0.39 -26.68
N ILE A 192 7.41 -1.49 -26.03
CA ILE A 192 6.59 -1.42 -24.81
C ILE A 192 7.23 -0.50 -23.75
N CYS A 193 6.40 0.22 -22.99
CA CYS A 193 6.82 1.21 -21.99
C CYS A 193 7.46 2.51 -22.54
N GLN A 194 7.61 2.66 -23.86
CA GLN A 194 7.96 3.94 -24.48
C GLN A 194 6.73 4.80 -24.75
N LYS A 195 6.91 6.13 -24.85
CA LYS A 195 5.81 7.07 -25.15
C LYS A 195 5.21 6.87 -26.55
N SER A 196 5.97 6.29 -27.47
CA SER A 196 5.58 5.98 -28.85
C SER A 196 4.57 4.82 -28.94
N ALA A 197 4.57 3.91 -27.96
CA ALA A 197 3.74 2.70 -27.98
C ALA A 197 2.36 2.87 -27.31
N PHE A 198 1.77 4.08 -27.34
CA PHE A 198 0.45 4.33 -26.76
C PHE A 198 -0.59 3.38 -27.38
N PRO A 199 -1.40 2.64 -26.59
CA PRO A 199 -1.70 2.82 -25.15
C PRO A 199 -0.76 2.10 -24.15
N TRP A 200 0.19 1.30 -24.61
CA TRP A 200 1.09 0.44 -23.82
C TRP A 200 2.24 1.19 -23.12
N THR A 201 1.87 2.24 -22.40
CA THR A 201 2.80 3.02 -21.55
C THR A 201 2.89 2.40 -20.15
N CYS A 202 4.08 2.44 -19.52
CA CYS A 202 4.32 1.83 -18.21
C CYS A 202 4.69 2.86 -17.14
N PRO A 203 3.79 3.80 -16.78
CA PRO A 203 4.12 4.87 -15.84
C PRO A 203 4.52 4.34 -14.46
N ILE A 204 3.79 3.35 -13.94
CA ILE A 204 4.07 2.76 -12.62
C ILE A 204 5.41 2.02 -12.62
N THR A 205 5.71 1.24 -13.66
CA THR A 205 6.99 0.54 -13.81
C THR A 205 8.16 1.51 -13.89
N ASN A 206 8.00 2.65 -14.59
CA ASN A 206 9.04 3.68 -14.67
C ASN A 206 9.31 4.35 -13.32
N VAL A 207 8.28 4.56 -12.50
CA VAL A 207 8.44 5.04 -11.12
C VAL A 207 9.18 4.00 -10.27
N PHE A 208 8.83 2.73 -10.41
CA PHE A 208 9.48 1.63 -9.69
C PHE A 208 10.95 1.47 -10.09
N TYR A 209 11.26 1.59 -11.38
CA TYR A 209 12.63 1.61 -11.91
C TYR A 209 13.42 2.82 -11.38
N SER A 210 12.85 4.02 -11.42
CA SER A 210 13.50 5.23 -10.91
C SER A 210 13.79 5.13 -9.41
N ALA A 211 12.87 4.55 -8.63
CA ALA A 211 13.07 4.30 -7.20
C ALA A 211 14.21 3.30 -6.96
N SER A 212 14.34 2.25 -7.77
CA SER A 212 15.43 1.28 -7.66
C SER A 212 16.83 1.90 -7.85
N ILE A 213 16.93 2.90 -8.72
CA ILE A 213 18.19 3.64 -8.94
C ILE A 213 18.51 4.49 -7.71
N ILE A 214 17.54 5.25 -7.21
CA ILE A 214 17.73 6.17 -6.07
C ILE A 214 18.12 5.38 -4.82
N TRP A 215 17.34 4.36 -4.48
CA TRP A 215 17.50 3.64 -3.21
C TRP A 215 18.48 2.48 -3.29
N GLY A 216 18.62 1.83 -4.45
CA GLY A 216 19.46 0.65 -4.61
C GLY A 216 20.83 0.96 -5.21
N LEU A 217 20.88 1.62 -6.37
CA LEU A 217 22.14 1.86 -7.07
C LEU A 217 22.97 2.98 -6.42
N ILE A 218 22.37 4.14 -6.17
CA ILE A 218 23.04 5.27 -5.51
C ILE A 218 23.15 5.00 -4.00
N GLY A 219 22.06 4.50 -3.43
CA GLY A 219 21.95 4.19 -2.01
C GLY A 219 21.65 5.43 -1.15
N PRO A 220 21.04 5.22 0.04
CA PRO A 220 20.64 6.30 0.92
C PRO A 220 21.82 7.10 1.48
N VAL A 221 23.00 6.49 1.66
CA VAL A 221 24.19 7.18 2.20
C VAL A 221 24.67 8.27 1.25
N LYS A 222 24.77 7.99 -0.05
CA LYS A 222 25.17 9.00 -1.05
C LYS A 222 24.05 9.97 -1.36
N MET A 223 22.80 9.50 -1.39
CA MET A 223 21.65 10.35 -1.75
C MET A 223 21.24 11.30 -0.63
N PHE A 224 21.28 10.87 0.63
CA PHE A 224 20.77 11.63 1.80
C PHE A 224 21.83 11.87 2.89
N GLY A 225 23.10 11.53 2.63
CA GLY A 225 24.21 11.79 3.56
C GLY A 225 24.44 13.27 3.85
N PRO A 226 25.34 13.60 4.80
CA PRO A 226 25.58 14.97 5.26
C PRO A 226 26.02 15.93 4.14
N ASP A 227 26.71 15.41 3.12
CA ASP A 227 27.19 16.20 1.99
C ASP A 227 26.13 16.43 0.90
N SER A 228 24.93 15.85 1.03
CA SER A 228 23.86 15.96 0.04
C SER A 228 22.83 17.01 0.40
N ILE A 229 22.37 17.76 -0.61
CA ILE A 229 21.24 18.70 -0.51
C ILE A 229 19.94 18.03 -0.02
N TYR A 230 19.82 16.72 -0.13
CA TYR A 230 18.64 15.96 0.27
C TYR A 230 18.69 15.48 1.72
N ASN A 231 19.76 15.76 2.47
CA ASN A 231 19.88 15.39 3.89
C ASN A 231 18.68 15.86 4.72
N ILE A 232 18.11 17.02 4.39
CA ILE A 232 16.93 17.58 5.06
C ILE A 232 15.73 16.61 5.07
N LEU A 233 15.64 15.69 4.10
CA LEU A 233 14.55 14.72 4.04
C LEU A 233 14.63 13.65 5.13
N LEU A 234 15.82 13.36 5.67
CA LEU A 234 16.00 12.43 6.80
C LEU A 234 15.36 12.95 8.08
N TYR A 235 15.29 14.28 8.27
CA TYR A 235 14.54 14.88 9.38
C TYR A 235 13.04 14.55 9.33
N GLY A 236 12.53 14.04 8.20
CA GLY A 236 11.21 13.44 8.12
C GLY A 236 11.00 12.35 9.18
N PHE A 237 12.00 11.53 9.49
CA PHE A 237 11.90 10.53 10.57
C PHE A 237 11.64 11.16 11.93
N LEU A 238 12.36 12.24 12.25
CA LEU A 238 12.24 12.95 13.52
C LEU A 238 10.89 13.68 13.61
N VAL A 239 10.51 14.39 12.54
CA VAL A 239 9.21 15.07 12.45
C VAL A 239 8.07 14.07 12.58
N GLY A 240 8.16 12.93 11.90
CA GLY A 240 7.19 11.84 12.00
C GLY A 240 7.10 11.25 13.40
N ALA A 241 8.22 11.14 14.12
CA ALA A 241 8.22 10.65 15.50
C ALA A 241 7.60 11.65 16.48
N VAL A 242 7.83 12.96 16.28
CA VAL A 242 7.37 14.02 17.19
C VAL A 242 5.91 14.41 16.95
N LEU A 243 5.45 14.47 15.69
CA LEU A 243 4.12 14.98 15.37
C LEU A 243 2.95 14.24 16.07
N PRO A 244 2.96 12.90 16.24
CA PRO A 244 1.89 12.19 16.97
C PRO A 244 1.78 12.56 18.45
N PHE A 245 2.84 13.10 19.08
CA PHE A 245 2.78 13.53 20.49
C PHE A 245 1.88 14.75 20.69
N ILE A 246 1.76 15.63 19.69
CA ILE A 246 0.94 16.84 19.77
C ILE A 246 -0.55 16.51 20.03
N PRO A 247 -1.24 15.74 19.16
CA PRO A 247 -2.63 15.38 19.41
C PRO A 247 -2.78 14.48 20.63
N TRP A 248 -1.79 13.66 20.96
CA TRP A 248 -1.83 12.81 22.16
C TRP A 248 -1.80 13.64 23.46
N LEU A 249 -0.89 14.61 23.58
CA LEU A 249 -0.84 15.53 24.72
C LEU A 249 -2.09 16.39 24.82
N LEU A 250 -2.59 16.88 23.69
CA LEU A 250 -3.83 17.67 23.64
C LEU A 250 -5.04 16.83 24.04
N ALA A 251 -5.14 15.58 23.58
CA ALA A 251 -6.21 14.67 24.00
C ALA A 251 -6.17 14.40 25.51
N LYS A 252 -4.97 14.23 26.10
CA LYS A 252 -4.81 14.02 27.56
C LYS A 252 -5.19 15.26 28.38
N LYS A 253 -4.91 16.47 27.85
CA LYS A 253 -5.24 17.74 28.53
C LYS A 253 -6.70 18.12 28.38
N TYR A 254 -7.30 17.84 27.22
CA TYR A 254 -8.68 18.19 26.86
C TYR A 254 -9.53 16.94 26.71
N ASP A 255 -9.63 16.16 27.80
CA ASP A 255 -10.29 14.84 27.91
C ASP A 255 -11.74 14.81 27.39
N LYS A 256 -12.37 15.97 27.22
CA LYS A 256 -13.75 16.13 26.71
C LYS A 256 -13.87 16.29 25.19
N SER A 257 -12.78 16.47 24.45
CA SER A 257 -12.86 16.72 23.00
C SER A 257 -12.70 15.42 22.18
N LEU A 258 -13.82 14.84 21.78
CA LEU A 258 -13.85 13.65 20.92
C LEU A 258 -13.08 13.86 19.61
N MET A 259 -13.03 15.09 19.07
CA MET A 259 -12.31 15.40 17.83
C MET A 259 -10.80 15.14 17.92
N LEU A 260 -10.15 15.55 19.02
CA LEU A 260 -8.68 15.45 19.16
C LEU A 260 -8.21 13.99 19.21
N ARG A 261 -9.05 13.08 19.70
CA ARG A 261 -8.76 11.65 19.77
C ARG A 261 -8.84 10.93 18.42
N HIS A 262 -9.56 11.48 17.45
CA HIS A 262 -9.73 10.90 16.10
C HIS A 262 -8.73 11.45 15.07
N ILE A 263 -7.79 12.32 15.49
CA ILE A 263 -6.75 12.84 14.59
C ILE A 263 -5.66 11.78 14.41
N HIS A 264 -5.62 11.20 13.22
CA HIS A 264 -4.59 10.26 12.81
C HIS A 264 -3.51 10.96 11.97
N ILE A 265 -2.46 11.43 12.62
CA ILE A 265 -1.28 12.03 11.98
C ILE A 265 -0.67 11.16 10.87
N PRO A 266 -0.51 9.82 11.04
CA PRO A 266 0.09 8.99 9.99
C PRO A 266 -0.71 9.02 8.68
N ILE A 267 -2.05 9.05 8.78
CA ILE A 267 -2.94 9.12 7.62
C ILE A 267 -2.86 10.48 6.96
N PHE A 268 -2.81 11.55 7.76
CA PHE A 268 -2.65 12.90 7.25
C PHE A 268 -1.36 13.04 6.42
N LEU A 269 -0.23 12.60 6.98
CA LEU A 269 1.05 12.59 6.27
C LEU A 269 1.03 11.70 5.02
N MET A 270 0.32 10.56 5.08
CA MET A 270 0.17 9.66 3.95
C MET A 270 -0.67 10.31 2.84
N ALA A 271 -1.78 10.95 3.17
CA ALA A 271 -2.59 11.69 2.19
C ALA A 271 -1.76 12.78 1.51
N CYS A 272 -0.92 13.50 2.26
CA CYS A 272 0.01 14.47 1.69
C CYS A 272 1.07 13.84 0.78
N SER A 273 1.48 12.59 1.03
CA SER A 273 2.47 11.91 0.19
C SER A 273 1.95 11.53 -1.21
N VAL A 274 0.63 11.49 -1.38
CA VAL A 274 -0.05 11.16 -2.65
C VAL A 274 -0.30 12.42 -3.50
N LEU A 275 -0.11 13.62 -2.95
CA LEU A 275 -0.32 14.90 -3.64
C LEU A 275 0.42 14.95 -4.99
N PRO A 276 1.76 14.81 -5.06
CA PRO A 276 2.43 14.37 -6.28
C PRO A 276 2.43 12.84 -6.31
N PRO A 277 2.08 12.14 -7.40
CA PRO A 277 1.80 12.59 -8.76
C PRO A 277 0.30 12.76 -9.07
N ALA A 278 -0.58 12.79 -8.07
CA ALA A 278 -2.02 12.90 -8.31
C ALA A 278 -2.36 14.22 -9.02
N SER A 279 -3.27 14.16 -9.99
CA SER A 279 -3.79 15.35 -10.65
C SER A 279 -4.49 16.26 -9.63
N ALA A 280 -4.37 17.58 -9.80
CA ALA A 280 -4.95 18.57 -8.90
C ALA A 280 -6.47 18.41 -8.67
N VAL A 281 -7.18 17.75 -9.59
CA VAL A 281 -8.62 17.46 -9.49
C VAL A 281 -8.94 16.37 -8.45
N VAL A 282 -8.01 15.44 -8.19
CA VAL A 282 -8.28 14.24 -7.38
C VAL A 282 -8.71 14.60 -5.94
N PHE A 283 -7.93 15.44 -5.25
CA PHE A 283 -8.20 15.79 -3.84
C PHE A 283 -9.47 16.62 -3.65
N PRO A 284 -9.74 17.69 -4.42
CA PRO A 284 -11.00 18.42 -4.36
C PRO A 284 -12.19 17.51 -4.65
N THR A 285 -12.12 16.63 -5.66
CA THR A 285 -13.22 15.70 -5.96
C THR A 285 -13.45 14.71 -4.82
N TRP A 286 -12.40 14.13 -4.25
CA TRP A 286 -12.52 13.26 -3.08
C TRP A 286 -13.17 13.98 -1.90
N PHE A 287 -12.76 15.23 -1.62
CA PHE A 287 -13.33 16.03 -0.55
C PHE A 287 -14.81 16.35 -0.80
N ILE A 288 -15.18 16.78 -2.00
CA ILE A 288 -16.56 17.10 -2.37
C ILE A 288 -17.45 15.86 -2.23
N VAL A 289 -17.03 14.72 -2.78
CA VAL A 289 -17.79 13.47 -2.68
C VAL A 289 -17.91 13.03 -1.21
N ALA A 290 -16.81 13.09 -0.44
CA ALA A 290 -16.83 12.76 0.97
C ALA A 290 -17.78 13.67 1.76
N PHE A 291 -17.79 14.98 1.48
CA PHE A 291 -18.68 15.94 2.13
C PHE A 291 -20.15 15.69 1.78
N ILE A 292 -20.46 15.49 0.50
CA ILE A 292 -21.85 15.21 0.07
C ILE A 292 -22.37 13.94 0.74
N PHE A 293 -21.63 12.84 0.68
CA PHE A 293 -22.12 11.55 1.19
C PHE A 293 -22.03 11.44 2.72
N ASN A 294 -20.93 11.87 3.34
CA ASN A 294 -20.72 11.69 4.78
C ASN A 294 -21.20 12.84 5.65
N PHE A 295 -21.44 14.04 5.09
CA PHE A 295 -22.00 15.17 5.85
C PHE A 295 -23.45 15.45 5.43
N VAL A 296 -23.70 15.76 4.15
CA VAL A 296 -25.04 16.19 3.69
C VAL A 296 -26.05 15.04 3.73
N ILE A 297 -25.74 13.93 3.07
CA ILE A 297 -26.65 12.77 2.99
C ILE A 297 -26.76 12.07 4.36
N TYR A 298 -25.66 11.97 5.10
CA TYR A 298 -25.68 11.39 6.45
C TYR A 298 -26.65 12.14 7.39
N GLN A 299 -26.65 13.48 7.36
CA GLN A 299 -27.54 14.28 8.20
C GLN A 299 -28.99 14.29 7.71
N ARG A 300 -29.22 14.38 6.40
CA ARG A 300 -30.58 14.51 5.84
C ARG A 300 -31.31 13.17 5.66
N HIS A 301 -30.57 12.11 5.31
CA HIS A 301 -31.12 10.80 4.93
C HIS A 301 -30.33 9.65 5.58
N HIS A 302 -30.21 9.69 6.91
CA HIS A 302 -29.43 8.75 7.70
C HIS A 302 -29.75 7.26 7.42
N TRP A 303 -31.03 6.89 7.33
CA TRP A 303 -31.46 5.52 7.05
C TRP A 303 -31.03 5.01 5.67
N TRP A 304 -31.07 5.89 4.66
CA TRP A 304 -30.59 5.55 3.32
C TRP A 304 -29.08 5.33 3.34
N TRP A 305 -28.35 6.21 4.03
CA TRP A 305 -26.90 6.13 4.14
C TRP A 305 -26.45 4.81 4.78
N LEU A 306 -27.05 4.44 5.91
CA LEU A 306 -26.74 3.18 6.64
C LEU A 306 -26.93 1.94 5.77
N ARG A 307 -27.97 1.91 4.92
CA ARG A 307 -28.33 0.73 4.14
C ARG A 307 -27.61 0.64 2.79
N TYR A 308 -27.43 1.78 2.10
CA TYR A 308 -27.06 1.77 0.69
C TYR A 308 -25.70 2.42 0.38
N ASN A 309 -25.13 3.24 1.26
CA ASN A 309 -23.90 3.99 0.94
C ASN A 309 -22.72 3.06 0.59
N TYR A 310 -22.53 2.00 1.37
CA TYR A 310 -21.47 1.01 1.10
C TYR A 310 -21.73 0.20 -0.17
N ILE A 311 -23.00 -0.14 -0.46
CA ILE A 311 -23.39 -0.86 -1.68
C ILE A 311 -23.15 0.02 -2.91
N LEU A 312 -23.52 1.30 -2.84
CA LEU A 312 -23.27 2.26 -3.90
C LEU A 312 -21.77 2.47 -4.14
N SER A 313 -20.98 2.57 -3.08
CA SER A 313 -19.52 2.65 -3.18
C SER A 313 -18.93 1.44 -3.90
N ALA A 314 -19.35 0.22 -3.53
CA ALA A 314 -18.93 -1.01 -4.20
C ALA A 314 -19.38 -1.06 -5.68
N ALA A 315 -20.60 -0.61 -5.98
CA ALA A 315 -21.12 -0.54 -7.34
C ALA A 315 -20.35 0.46 -8.21
N LEU A 316 -20.00 1.64 -7.68
CA LEU A 316 -19.19 2.65 -8.38
C LEU A 316 -17.78 2.14 -8.67
N MET A 317 -17.14 1.46 -7.72
CA MET A 317 -15.82 0.84 -7.94
C MET A 317 -15.87 -0.24 -9.02
N THR A 318 -16.86 -1.13 -8.94
CA THR A 318 -17.04 -2.22 -9.92
C THR A 318 -17.38 -1.67 -11.30
N GLY A 319 -18.29 -0.69 -11.38
CA GLY A 319 -18.65 -0.03 -12.62
C GLY A 319 -17.47 0.68 -13.27
N THR A 320 -16.62 1.35 -12.48
CA THR A 320 -15.40 1.98 -13.01
C THR A 320 -14.44 0.95 -13.61
N ALA A 321 -14.26 -0.21 -12.95
CA ALA A 321 -13.42 -1.29 -13.47
C ALA A 321 -13.97 -1.87 -14.79
N LEU A 322 -15.28 -2.16 -14.86
CA LEU A 322 -15.94 -2.67 -16.06
C LEU A 322 -15.88 -1.66 -17.22
N CYS A 323 -16.17 -0.38 -16.94
CA CYS A 323 -16.04 0.69 -17.92
C CYS A 323 -14.60 0.83 -18.42
N GLY A 324 -13.59 0.66 -17.56
CA GLY A 324 -12.18 0.69 -17.96
C GLY A 324 -11.84 -0.40 -18.96
N VAL A 325 -12.29 -1.64 -18.70
CA VAL A 325 -12.12 -2.77 -19.63
C VAL A 325 -12.85 -2.51 -20.94
N PHE A 326 -14.09 -2.02 -20.88
CA PHE A 326 -14.86 -1.68 -22.08
C PHE A 326 -14.15 -0.60 -22.92
N ILE A 327 -13.68 0.49 -22.30
CA ILE A 327 -12.97 1.57 -22.98
C ILE A 327 -11.67 1.05 -23.61
N PHE A 328 -10.94 0.18 -22.91
CA PHE A 328 -9.72 -0.43 -23.43
C PHE A 328 -9.98 -1.20 -24.73
N TYR A 329 -10.97 -2.10 -24.73
CA TYR A 329 -11.29 -2.93 -25.90
C TYR A 329 -11.96 -2.15 -27.03
N ALA A 330 -12.91 -1.26 -26.72
CA ALA A 330 -13.67 -0.52 -27.72
C ALA A 330 -12.82 0.57 -28.41
N PHE A 331 -12.01 1.30 -27.64
CA PHE A 331 -11.32 2.51 -28.12
C PHE A 331 -9.80 2.36 -28.18
N GLN A 332 -9.16 1.93 -27.08
CA GLN A 332 -7.70 2.01 -26.97
C GLN A 332 -6.99 1.00 -27.88
N LEU A 333 -7.52 -0.21 -28.05
CA LEU A 333 -6.97 -1.20 -28.99
C LEU A 333 -7.13 -0.79 -30.46
N ASN A 334 -8.23 -0.11 -30.80
CA ASN A 334 -8.51 0.33 -32.17
C ASN A 334 -7.87 1.69 -32.51
N HIS A 335 -7.05 2.24 -31.61
CA HIS A 335 -6.46 3.58 -31.73
C HIS A 335 -7.48 4.71 -31.98
N THR A 336 -8.75 4.53 -31.60
CA THR A 336 -9.79 5.53 -31.80
C THR A 336 -9.84 6.48 -30.61
N THR A 337 -9.49 7.75 -30.84
CA THR A 337 -9.54 8.78 -29.80
C THR A 337 -10.79 9.64 -29.95
N ILE A 338 -11.71 9.58 -28.98
CA ILE A 338 -12.81 10.53 -28.89
C ILE A 338 -12.27 11.85 -28.32
N LYS A 339 -12.39 12.93 -29.09
CA LYS A 339 -12.12 14.29 -28.61
C LYS A 339 -13.34 14.78 -27.86
N TRP A 340 -13.26 14.85 -26.53
CA TRP A 340 -14.25 15.48 -25.67
C TRP A 340 -13.54 16.30 -24.58
N TRP A 341 -14.30 17.02 -23.76
CA TRP A 341 -13.76 17.91 -22.72
C TRP A 341 -12.79 17.20 -21.75
N GLY A 342 -12.96 15.90 -21.50
CA GLY A 342 -12.03 15.11 -20.67
C GLY A 342 -10.78 14.55 -21.37
N THR A 343 -10.69 14.54 -22.71
CA THR A 343 -9.47 14.14 -23.46
C THR A 343 -8.73 15.33 -24.09
N ALA A 344 -9.30 16.53 -23.99
CA ALA A 344 -8.74 17.71 -24.63
C ALA A 344 -7.46 18.16 -23.90
N LYS A 345 -6.32 18.02 -24.57
CA LYS A 345 -4.97 18.40 -24.08
C LYS A 345 -4.88 19.84 -23.55
N ASN A 346 -5.78 20.71 -24.00
CA ASN A 346 -5.81 22.13 -23.66
C ASN A 346 -6.41 22.43 -22.27
N PHE A 347 -7.10 21.48 -21.64
CA PHE A 347 -7.63 21.63 -20.27
C PHE A 347 -6.68 21.13 -19.19
N HIS A 348 -5.59 20.46 -19.57
CA HIS A 348 -4.54 20.12 -18.62
C HIS A 348 -3.65 21.35 -18.40
N CYS A 349 -3.42 21.70 -17.14
CA CYS A 349 -2.62 22.87 -16.75
C CYS A 349 -1.31 22.92 -17.56
N PRO A 350 -1.01 24.01 -18.30
CA PRO A 350 0.20 24.13 -19.12
C PRO A 350 1.50 23.97 -18.31
N LEU A 351 1.43 24.25 -17.01
CA LEU A 351 2.54 24.07 -16.07
C LEU A 351 2.82 22.60 -15.72
N ALA A 352 1.89 21.68 -16.02
CA ALA A 352 2.06 20.25 -15.79
C ALA A 352 2.91 19.55 -16.87
N SER A 353 3.09 20.19 -18.04
CA SER A 353 3.79 19.60 -19.19
C SER A 353 5.25 20.05 -19.34
N LYS A 354 5.70 21.06 -18.59
CA LYS A 354 7.11 21.49 -18.54
C LYS A 354 7.61 21.54 -17.09
N PRO A 355 8.73 20.88 -16.74
CA PRO A 355 9.35 21.07 -15.44
C PRO A 355 9.75 22.55 -15.29
N LEU A 356 9.43 23.15 -14.14
CA LEU A 356 9.78 24.54 -13.81
C LEU A 356 11.30 24.79 -13.75
N ILE A 357 12.09 23.71 -13.65
CA ILE A 357 13.54 23.74 -13.62
C ILE A 357 14.04 22.99 -14.87
N PRO A 358 14.71 23.67 -15.82
CA PRO A 358 15.38 22.98 -16.91
C PRO A 358 16.48 22.07 -16.33
N PRO A 359 16.69 20.86 -16.87
CA PRO A 359 17.80 20.02 -16.44
C PRO A 359 19.11 20.80 -16.60
N ILE A 360 19.94 20.79 -15.55
CA ILE A 360 21.28 21.38 -15.58
C ILE A 360 22.01 20.78 -16.80
N PRO A 361 22.57 21.59 -17.71
CA PRO A 361 23.31 21.06 -18.84
C PRO A 361 24.40 20.11 -18.33
N ARG A 362 24.50 18.94 -18.95
CA ARG A 362 25.58 17.98 -18.63
C ARG A 362 26.89 18.74 -18.73
N LEU A 363 27.66 18.76 -17.65
CA LEU A 363 29.07 19.13 -17.71
C LEU A 363 29.72 18.11 -18.64
N ASN A 364 30.19 18.58 -19.79
CA ASN A 364 30.94 17.78 -20.76
C ASN A 364 32.27 17.34 -20.16
#